data_AF-A0A9D8PUU4-F1
#
_entry.id   AF-A0A9D8PUU4-F1
#
_cell.length_a   1.000
_cell.length_b   1.000
_cell.length_c   1.000
_cell.angle_alpha   90.00
_cell.angle_beta   90.00
_cell.angle_gamma   90.00
#
_symmetry.space_group_name_H-M   'P 1'
#
loop_
_entity.id
_entity.type
_entity.pdbx_description
1 polymer ?
#
loop_
_entity_poly.entity_id
_entity_poly.type
_entity_poly.pdbx_seq_one_letter_code
_entity_poly.pdbx_strand_id
1 'polypeptide(L)'
;MSHLPQSHAPQQRIPATYMRGGTSKGVFFRLDDLPEAARVPGPARDALLMRVIGSPDPYGKQTDGMGGATSSTSKCVIIAPASVPDHDVDYLYGQVSIDSAFVDWSGNCGNL
;
A
#
# COMPACT_ATOMS: atom_id res chain seq x y z
N MET A 1 -20.39 14.65 32.08
CA MET A 1 -19.24 14.21 31.27
C MET A 1 -19.36 14.91 29.93
N SER A 2 -18.51 15.88 29.65
CA SER A 2 -18.55 16.71 28.43
C SER A 2 -18.00 15.91 27.24
N HIS A 3 -18.86 15.49 26.32
CA HIS A 3 -18.44 15.07 24.99
C HIS A 3 -18.09 16.31 24.18
N LEU A 4 -16.78 16.64 24.15
CA LEU A 4 -16.26 17.51 23.10
C LEU A 4 -16.34 16.73 21.77
N PRO A 5 -16.89 17.31 20.70
CA PRO A 5 -16.89 16.67 19.39
C PRO A 5 -15.45 16.47 18.93
N GLN A 6 -15.06 15.22 18.69
CA GLN A 6 -13.77 14.91 18.09
C GLN A 6 -13.79 15.46 16.65
N SER A 7 -13.00 16.50 16.40
CA SER A 7 -12.81 17.01 15.05
C SER A 7 -12.04 15.97 14.24
N HIS A 8 -12.70 15.30 13.31
CA HIS A 8 -12.03 14.39 12.38
C HIS A 8 -11.36 15.21 11.27
N ALA A 9 -10.05 15.05 11.13
CA ALA A 9 -9.33 15.60 9.99
C ALA A 9 -9.82 14.95 8.68
N PRO A 10 -9.84 15.69 7.56
CA PRO A 10 -10.19 15.12 6.26
C PRO A 10 -9.18 14.04 5.83
N GLN A 11 -9.60 13.14 4.93
CA GLN A 11 -8.70 12.17 4.32
C GLN A 11 -7.60 12.85 3.50
N GLN A 12 -6.40 12.28 3.54
CA GLN A 12 -5.29 12.70 2.68
C GLN A 12 -5.47 12.12 1.28
N ARG A 13 -5.12 12.90 0.25
CA ARG A 13 -5.09 12.43 -1.14
C ARG A 13 -3.65 12.13 -1.53
N ILE A 14 -3.39 10.92 -1.99
CA ILE A 14 -2.05 10.47 -2.39
C ILE A 14 -2.15 10.03 -3.86
N PRO A 15 -1.36 10.61 -4.78
CA PRO A 15 -1.31 10.16 -6.15
C PRO A 15 -0.94 8.67 -6.23
N ALA A 16 -1.72 7.91 -6.99
CA ALA A 16 -1.54 6.47 -7.15
C ALA A 16 -2.16 6.00 -8.47
N THR A 17 -1.71 4.86 -8.97
CA THR A 17 -2.29 4.19 -10.14
C THR A 17 -2.74 2.80 -9.75
N TYR A 18 -4.01 2.47 -9.99
CA TYR A 18 -4.51 1.10 -9.83
C TYR A 18 -4.41 0.36 -11.16
N MET A 19 -3.65 -0.73 -11.19
CA MET A 19 -3.32 -1.43 -12.43
C MET A 19 -3.53 -2.93 -12.32
N ARG A 20 -3.86 -3.54 -13.45
CA ARG A 20 -3.72 -4.98 -13.66
C ARG A 20 -2.36 -5.25 -14.31
N GLY A 21 -1.52 -6.05 -13.65
CA GLY A 21 -0.29 -6.61 -14.21
C GLY A 21 -0.44 -8.13 -14.27
N GLY A 22 -0.24 -8.72 -15.45
CA GLY A 22 -0.54 -10.15 -15.68
C GLY A 22 -1.94 -10.52 -15.16
N THR A 23 -1.99 -11.47 -14.23
CA THR A 23 -3.22 -11.94 -13.54
C THR A 23 -3.42 -11.36 -12.14
N SER A 24 -2.65 -10.35 -11.75
CA SER A 24 -2.74 -9.66 -10.46
C SER A 24 -3.23 -8.22 -10.62
N LYS A 25 -3.72 -7.63 -9.53
CA LYS A 25 -3.98 -6.18 -9.45
C LYS A 25 -3.26 -5.60 -8.24
N GLY A 26 -2.76 -4.37 -8.38
CA GLY A 26 -2.08 -3.67 -7.30
C GLY A 26 -2.25 -2.16 -7.40
N VAL A 27 -2.02 -1.48 -6.27
CA VAL A 27 -1.93 -0.02 -6.20
C VAL A 27 -0.46 0.37 -6.30
N PHE A 28 -0.12 1.14 -7.33
CA PHE A 28 1.23 1.61 -7.63
C PHE A 28 1.40 3.05 -7.17
N PHE A 29 2.54 3.33 -6.54
CA PHE A 29 2.93 4.65 -6.07
C PHE A 29 4.31 5.00 -6.62
N ARG A 30 4.53 6.28 -6.93
CA ARG A 30 5.91 6.81 -6.98
C ARG A 30 6.36 7.12 -5.56
N LEU A 31 7.63 6.88 -5.24
CA LEU A 31 8.18 7.16 -3.92
C LEU A 31 7.95 8.62 -3.50
N ASP A 32 8.15 9.57 -4.41
CA ASP A 32 8.02 11.01 -4.14
C ASP A 32 6.58 11.46 -3.88
N ASP A 33 5.60 10.69 -4.36
CA ASP A 33 4.17 10.99 -4.16
C ASP A 33 3.68 10.55 -2.77
N LEU A 34 4.45 9.70 -2.07
CA LEU A 34 4.11 9.28 -0.71
C LEU A 34 4.32 10.44 0.29
N PRO A 35 3.52 10.47 1.38
CA PRO A 35 3.81 11.31 2.54
C PRO A 35 5.24 11.09 3.03
N GLU A 36 5.90 12.15 3.50
CA GLU A 36 7.33 12.12 3.89
C GLU A 36 7.67 10.95 4.82
N ALA A 37 6.84 10.71 5.85
CA ALA A 37 7.02 9.60 6.79
C ALA A 37 6.95 8.20 6.15
N ALA A 38 6.30 8.05 5.00
CA ALA A 38 6.17 6.79 4.26
C ALA A 38 7.21 6.64 3.14
N ARG A 39 8.06 7.65 2.89
CA ARG A 39 9.13 7.60 1.89
C ARG A 39 10.32 6.75 2.33
N VAL A 40 10.42 6.39 3.60
CA VAL A 40 11.41 5.42 4.10
C VAL A 40 10.72 4.13 4.55
N PRO A 41 11.39 2.96 4.49
CA PRO A 41 10.84 1.73 5.02
C PRO A 41 10.55 1.87 6.52
N GLY A 42 9.39 1.38 6.95
CA GLY A 42 9.01 1.38 8.36
C GLY A 42 7.52 1.48 8.62
N PRO A 43 7.12 1.58 9.90
CA PRO A 43 5.73 1.43 10.33
C PRO A 43 4.76 2.43 9.70
N ALA A 44 5.20 3.65 9.40
CA ALA A 44 4.36 4.66 8.75
C ALA A 44 4.00 4.28 7.31
N ARG A 45 4.94 3.70 6.56
CA ARG A 45 4.69 3.16 5.22
C ARG A 45 3.75 1.96 5.30
N ASP A 46 4.02 1.01 6.20
CA ASP A 46 3.19 -0.18 6.34
C ASP A 46 1.76 0.20 6.72
N ALA A 47 1.57 1.10 7.68
CA ALA A 47 0.25 1.60 8.09
C ALA A 47 -0.50 2.28 6.94
N LEU A 48 0.20 3.08 6.14
CA LEU A 48 -0.38 3.71 4.95
C LEU A 48 -0.87 2.65 3.96
N LEU A 49 -0.03 1.69 3.58
CA LEU A 49 -0.37 0.69 2.57
C LEU A 49 -1.46 -0.26 3.06
N MET A 50 -1.42 -0.66 4.32
CA MET A 50 -2.49 -1.41 4.96
C MET A 50 -3.82 -0.64 4.89
N ARG A 51 -3.83 0.66 5.21
CA ARG A 51 -5.07 1.46 5.15
C ARG A 51 -5.57 1.65 3.72
N VAL A 52 -4.68 1.81 2.74
CA VAL A 52 -5.03 1.90 1.31
C VAL A 52 -5.71 0.60 0.86
N ILE A 53 -5.15 -0.55 1.21
CA ILE A 53 -5.67 -1.86 0.82
C ILE A 53 -6.94 -2.22 1.60
N GLY A 54 -7.11 -1.72 2.81
CA GLY A 54 -8.25 -2.03 3.69
C GLY A 54 -7.94 -3.19 4.64
N SER A 55 -6.72 -3.25 5.16
CA SER A 55 -6.24 -4.29 6.08
C SER A 55 -5.75 -3.68 7.42
N PRO A 56 -5.70 -4.48 8.50
CA PRO A 56 -6.30 -5.81 8.63
C PRO A 56 -7.83 -5.72 8.61
N ASP A 57 -8.48 -6.65 7.91
CA ASP A 57 -9.93 -6.73 7.85
C ASP A 57 -10.43 -8.02 8.52
N PRO A 58 -11.08 -7.95 9.71
CA PRO A 58 -11.65 -9.12 10.37
C PRO A 58 -12.78 -9.79 9.57
N TYR A 59 -13.36 -9.11 8.59
CA TYR A 59 -14.37 -9.68 7.69
C TYR A 59 -13.76 -10.41 6.50
N GLY A 60 -12.47 -10.21 6.22
CA GLY A 60 -11.77 -10.78 5.07
C GLY A 60 -12.39 -10.37 3.73
N LYS A 61 -12.84 -9.11 3.61
CA LYS A 61 -13.52 -8.55 2.42
C LYS A 61 -12.82 -7.33 1.82
N GLN A 62 -12.03 -6.60 2.60
CA GLN A 62 -11.33 -5.37 2.21
C GLN A 62 -12.28 -4.30 1.61
N THR A 63 -13.54 -4.27 2.05
CA THR A 63 -14.58 -3.39 1.49
C THR A 63 -14.37 -1.91 1.77
N ASP A 64 -13.56 -1.57 2.79
CA ASP A 64 -13.15 -0.18 3.11
C ASP A 64 -11.73 0.13 2.59
N GLY A 65 -11.35 -0.48 1.47
CA GLY A 65 -10.05 -0.25 0.83
C GLY A 65 -10.03 -0.70 -0.64
N MET A 66 -8.83 -0.68 -1.22
CA MET A 66 -8.60 -1.03 -2.63
C MET A 66 -8.34 -2.51 -2.88
N GLY A 67 -8.19 -3.30 -1.82
CA GLY A 67 -7.98 -4.74 -1.89
C GLY A 67 -9.22 -5.49 -2.40
N GLY A 68 -9.00 -6.66 -2.99
CA GLY A 68 -10.08 -7.53 -3.48
C GLY A 68 -10.27 -8.81 -2.67
N ALA A 69 -9.76 -8.86 -1.44
CA ALA A 69 -9.80 -10.00 -0.52
C ALA A 69 -9.21 -11.31 -1.08
N THR A 70 -8.27 -11.21 -2.02
CA THR A 70 -7.44 -12.32 -2.48
C THR A 70 -5.97 -11.91 -2.47
N SER A 71 -5.06 -12.87 -2.34
CA SER A 71 -3.62 -12.60 -2.42
C SER A 71 -3.23 -11.90 -3.72
N SER A 72 -3.89 -12.24 -4.84
CA SER A 72 -3.68 -11.65 -6.17
C SER A 72 -4.16 -10.19 -6.30
N THR A 73 -4.93 -9.68 -5.34
CA THR A 73 -5.53 -8.33 -5.36
C THR A 73 -5.24 -7.51 -4.09
N SER A 74 -4.40 -8.01 -3.17
CA SER A 74 -3.98 -7.34 -1.94
C SER A 74 -2.50 -6.94 -2.03
N LYS A 75 -2.17 -6.06 -2.98
CA LYS A 75 -0.79 -5.75 -3.39
C LYS A 75 -0.55 -4.26 -3.53
N CYS A 76 0.60 -3.80 -3.04
CA CYS A 76 1.11 -2.46 -3.30
C CYS A 76 2.48 -2.53 -3.95
N VAL A 77 2.77 -1.56 -4.82
CA VAL A 77 4.08 -1.40 -5.45
C VAL A 77 4.54 0.04 -5.28
N ILE A 78 5.81 0.22 -4.94
CA ILE A 78 6.47 1.53 -4.90
C ILE A 78 7.57 1.54 -5.97
N ILE A 79 7.54 2.55 -6.82
CA ILE A 79 8.53 2.80 -7.86
C ILE A 79 9.36 4.02 -7.48
N ALA A 80 10.68 3.91 -7.59
CA ALA A 80 11.62 5.00 -7.34
C ALA A 80 12.67 5.07 -8.47
N PRO A 81 13.43 6.18 -8.59
CA PRO A 81 14.64 6.20 -9.40
C PRO A 81 15.58 5.07 -8.99
N ALA A 82 16.31 4.48 -9.94
CA ALA A 82 17.23 3.40 -9.65
C ALA A 82 18.33 3.81 -8.64
N SER A 83 18.62 2.93 -7.69
CA SER A 83 19.77 3.05 -6.78
C SER A 83 21.00 2.27 -7.25
N VAL A 84 20.84 1.43 -8.26
CA VAL A 84 21.88 0.57 -8.84
C VAL A 84 22.22 1.04 -10.25
N PRO A 85 23.51 1.06 -10.65
CA PRO A 85 23.91 1.36 -12.02
C PRO A 85 23.23 0.46 -13.06
N ASP A 86 23.07 0.99 -14.27
CA ASP A 86 22.50 0.28 -15.43
C ASP A 86 21.04 -0.20 -15.26
N HIS A 87 20.31 0.41 -14.33
CA HIS A 87 18.87 0.22 -14.13
C HIS A 87 18.13 1.57 -14.24
N ASP A 88 16.87 1.55 -14.68
CA ASP A 88 16.06 2.77 -14.80
C ASP A 88 15.26 3.07 -13.53
N VAL A 89 14.81 2.02 -12.82
CA VAL A 89 13.93 2.15 -11.65
C VAL A 89 14.25 1.11 -10.58
N ASP A 90 14.02 1.51 -9.33
CA ASP A 90 13.87 0.59 -8.21
C ASP A 90 12.40 0.20 -8.08
N TYR A 91 12.16 -1.11 -7.99
CA TYR A 91 10.84 -1.70 -7.80
C TYR A 91 10.76 -2.36 -6.42
N LEU A 92 9.80 -1.92 -5.59
CA LEU A 92 9.55 -2.50 -4.29
C LEU A 92 8.11 -3.01 -4.20
N TYR A 93 7.97 -4.31 -3.97
CA TYR A 93 6.69 -5.01 -3.85
C TYR A 93 6.34 -5.26 -2.37
N GLY A 94 5.12 -4.90 -1.98
CA GLY A 94 4.55 -5.23 -0.68
C GLY A 94 3.31 -6.10 -0.82
N GLN A 95 3.36 -7.32 -0.28
CA GLN A 95 2.17 -8.17 -0.10
C GLN A 95 1.48 -7.75 1.19
N VAL A 96 0.29 -7.17 1.08
CA VAL A 96 -0.47 -6.76 2.27
C VAL A 96 -1.30 -7.96 2.73
N SER A 97 -1.15 -8.34 4.00
CA SER A 97 -1.98 -9.38 4.61
C SER A 97 -3.44 -8.95 4.66
N ILE A 98 -4.38 -9.89 4.56
CA ILE A 98 -5.82 -9.57 4.62
C ILE A 98 -6.27 -9.44 6.08
N ASP A 99 -5.87 -10.37 6.93
CA ASP A 99 -6.40 -10.56 8.28
C ASP A 99 -5.47 -10.06 9.40
N SER A 100 -4.20 -9.80 9.09
CA SER A 100 -3.20 -9.34 10.05
C SER A 100 -2.59 -7.99 9.66
N ALA A 101 -2.15 -7.22 10.67
CA ALA A 101 -1.53 -5.92 10.47
C ALA A 101 -0.07 -6.10 10.01
N PHE A 102 0.12 -6.56 8.78
CA PHE A 102 1.42 -6.91 8.23
C PHE A 102 1.52 -6.64 6.72
N VAL A 103 2.69 -6.16 6.31
CA VAL A 103 3.11 -6.07 4.90
C VAL A 103 4.38 -6.88 4.74
N ASP A 104 4.36 -7.88 3.86
CA ASP A 104 5.52 -8.68 3.54
C ASP A 104 6.30 -8.06 2.38
N TRP A 105 7.57 -7.77 2.62
CA TRP A 105 8.53 -7.17 1.70
C TRP A 105 9.59 -8.16 1.21
N SER A 106 9.52 -9.43 1.62
CA SER A 106 10.56 -10.43 1.35
C SER A 106 10.52 -11.01 -0.07
N GLY A 107 9.40 -10.82 -0.78
CA GLY A 107 9.16 -11.41 -2.08
C GLY A 107 9.25 -10.43 -3.26
N ASN A 108 9.15 -10.99 -4.45
CA ASN A 108 8.85 -10.28 -5.68
C ASN A 108 7.47 -10.72 -6.20
N CYS A 109 6.83 -9.92 -7.05
CA CYS A 109 5.63 -10.32 -7.77
C CYS A 109 5.83 -10.16 -9.28
N GLY A 110 6.26 -11.22 -9.96
CA GLY A 110 6.54 -11.14 -11.41
C GLY A 110 5.34 -10.83 -12.32
N ASN A 111 4.12 -10.77 -11.78
CA ASN A 111 2.96 -10.28 -12.51
C ASN A 111 2.88 -8.74 -12.54
N LEU A 112 3.34 -8.07 -11.47
CA LEU A 112 3.17 -6.63 -11.25
C LEU A 112 4.45 -5.86 -11.52
#